data_AF-A0AAU9FRV5-F1
#
_entry.id   AF-A0AAU9FRV5-F1
#
_cell.length_a   1.000
_cell.length_b   1.000
_cell.length_c   1.000
_cell.angle_alpha   90.00
_cell.angle_beta   90.00
_cell.angle_gamma   90.00
#
_symmetry.space_group_name_H-M   'P 1'
#
loop_
_entity.id
_entity.type
_entity.pdbx_description
1 polymer ?
#
loop_
_entity_poly.entity_id
_entity_poly.type
_entity_poly.pdbx_seq_one_letter_code
_entity_poly.pdbx_strand_id
1 'polypeptide(L)' 'MSTNDNIDGLDMSGLCLNERYSDVEFVVEQRLPAHRNILAERSEYFRAMLYGDLAESKEREIRLEVPVSAF' A
#
# COMPACT_ATOMS: atom_id res chain seq x y z
N MET A 1 -28.11 5.48 28.69
CA MET A 1 -27.53 4.46 27.81
C MET A 1 -27.46 5.05 26.42
N SER A 2 -26.40 5.81 26.14
CA SER A 2 -26.07 6.20 24.78
C SER A 2 -24.95 5.28 24.36
N THR A 3 -25.25 4.34 23.48
CA THR A 3 -24.22 3.63 22.73
C THR A 3 -23.61 4.68 21.82
N ASN A 4 -22.46 5.23 22.22
CA ASN A 4 -21.62 5.96 21.29
C ASN A 4 -21.25 4.96 20.20
N ASP A 5 -21.91 5.08 19.05
CA ASP A 5 -21.46 4.45 17.82
C ASP A 5 -20.14 5.10 17.44
N ASN A 6 -19.09 4.60 18.08
CA ASN A 6 -17.73 4.99 17.80
C ASN A 6 -17.36 4.30 16.49
N ILE A 7 -17.62 5.00 15.38
CA ILE A 7 -17.14 4.63 14.04
C ILE A 7 -15.62 4.93 13.98
N ASP A 8 -14.87 4.38 14.94
CA ASP A 8 -13.40 4.47 15.02
C ASP A 8 -12.74 3.29 14.27
N GLY A 9 -13.54 2.40 13.65
CA GLY A 9 -13.07 1.16 13.04
C GLY A 9 -12.86 1.18 11.52
N LEU A 10 -13.07 2.32 10.85
CA LEU A 10 -13.08 2.42 9.38
C LEU A 10 -12.29 3.63 8.83
N ASP A 11 -11.35 4.18 9.60
CA ASP A 11 -10.45 5.20 9.05
C ASP A 11 -9.42 4.54 8.12
N MET A 12 -9.47 4.89 6.82
CA MET A 12 -8.49 4.42 5.83
C MET A 12 -7.05 4.78 6.21
N SER A 13 -6.87 5.81 7.04
CA SER A 13 -5.55 6.20 7.56
C SER A 13 -4.86 5.07 8.33
N GLY A 14 -5.63 4.22 9.03
CA GLY A 14 -5.11 3.08 9.81
C GLY A 14 -4.68 1.88 8.97
N LEU A 15 -4.94 1.90 7.66
CA LEU A 15 -4.49 0.86 6.72
C LEU A 15 -3.10 1.16 6.15
N CYS A 16 -2.63 2.41 6.24
CA CYS A 16 -1.29 2.76 5.78
C CYS A 16 -0.23 1.99 6.60
N LEU A 17 0.70 1.33 5.90
CA LEU A 17 1.75 0.49 6.51
C LEU A 17 1.22 -0.64 7.42
N ASN A 18 -0.03 -1.06 7.19
CA ASN A 18 -0.66 -2.14 7.93
C ASN A 18 -0.61 -3.45 7.13
N GLU A 19 -0.18 -4.54 7.76
CA GLU A 19 -0.17 -5.87 7.12
C GLU A 19 -1.58 -6.37 6.79
N ARG A 20 -2.62 -5.85 7.45
CA ARG A 20 -4.00 -6.27 7.24
C ARG A 20 -4.43 -5.94 5.81
N TYR A 21 -4.81 -6.99 5.06
CA TYR A 21 -5.20 -6.92 3.65
C TYR A 21 -4.11 -6.44 2.69
N SER A 22 -2.86 -6.33 3.14
CA SER A 22 -1.75 -6.00 2.25
C SER A 22 -1.53 -7.12 1.23
N ASP A 23 -1.54 -6.74 -0.04
CA ASP A 23 -1.40 -7.61 -1.20
C ASP A 23 -0.10 -7.36 -1.98
N VAL A 24 0.69 -6.38 -1.55
CA VAL A 24 2.05 -6.11 -2.03
C VAL A 24 2.95 -5.62 -0.87
N GLU A 25 4.24 -5.90 -0.97
CA GLU A 25 5.29 -5.37 -0.11
C GLU A 25 6.37 -4.69 -0.94
N PHE A 26 6.76 -3.47 -0.54
CA PHE A 26 7.86 -2.75 -1.16
C PHE A 26 9.13 -2.91 -0.33
N VAL A 27 10.25 -3.18 -1.00
CA VAL A 27 11.57 -3.32 -0.39
C VAL A 27 12.46 -2.19 -0.92
N VAL A 28 12.72 -1.21 -0.07
CA VAL A 28 13.58 -0.05 -0.36
C VAL A 28 14.88 -0.17 0.43
N GLU A 29 14.79 -0.03 1.75
CA GLU A 29 15.80 -0.42 2.74
C GLU A 29 15.18 -1.25 3.87
N GLN A 30 13.84 -1.14 4.02
CA GLN A 30 12.99 -1.95 4.86
C GLN A 30 11.79 -2.46 4.05
N ARG A 31 11.07 -3.44 4.61
CA ARG A 31 9.83 -3.95 4.04
C ARG A 31 8.66 -3.04 4.43
N LEU A 32 7.88 -2.64 3.44
CA LEU A 32 6.71 -1.78 3.61
C LEU A 32 5.48 -2.49 3.06
N PRO A 33 4.58 -3.01 3.92
CA PRO A 33 3.33 -3.61 3.48
C PRO A 33 2.39 -2.53 2.93
N ALA A 34 1.75 -2.81 1.81
CA ALA A 34 0.86 -1.88 1.13
C ALA A 34 -0.27 -2.56 0.36
N HIS A 35 -1.20 -1.72 -0.11
CA HIS A 35 -2.42 -2.13 -0.81
C HIS A 35 -2.37 -1.65 -2.26
N ARG A 36 -2.38 -2.59 -3.20
CA ARG A 36 -2.20 -2.32 -4.63
C ARG A 36 -3.28 -1.41 -5.20
N ASN A 37 -4.52 -1.66 -4.82
CA ASN A 37 -5.68 -0.89 -5.25
C ASN A 37 -5.61 0.59 -4.77
N ILE A 38 -5.23 0.81 -3.51
CA ILE A 38 -5.10 2.17 -2.95
C ILE A 38 -3.99 2.94 -3.68
N LEU A 39 -2.83 2.32 -3.88
CA LEU A 39 -1.70 2.96 -4.55
C LEU A 39 -1.97 3.24 -6.03
N ALA A 40 -2.56 2.29 -6.74
CA ALA A 40 -2.90 2.46 -8.16
C ALA A 40 -3.96 3.55 -8.39
N GLU A 41 -4.92 3.70 -7.48
CA GLU A 41 -5.94 4.76 -7.58
C GLU A 41 -5.33 6.14 -7.30
N ARG A 42 -4.34 6.23 -6.41
CA ARG A 42 -3.73 7.49 -5.99
C ARG A 42 -2.50 7.90 -6.80
N SER A 43 -1.94 7.01 -7.61
CA SER A 43 -0.70 7.26 -8.36
C SER A 43 -0.64 6.48 -9.66
N GLU A 44 -0.52 7.19 -10.78
CA GLU A 44 -0.36 6.56 -12.09
C GLU A 44 0.92 5.74 -12.23
N TYR A 45 1.98 6.13 -11.50
CA TYR A 45 3.23 5.36 -11.44
C TYR A 45 2.98 3.98 -10.85
N PHE A 46 2.31 3.91 -9.69
CA PHE A 46 1.98 2.63 -9.07
C PHE A 46 0.94 1.86 -9.88
N ARG A 47 -0.01 2.54 -10.54
CA ARG A 47 -0.95 1.90 -11.45
C ARG A 47 -0.24 1.17 -12.59
N ALA A 48 0.71 1.84 -13.26
CA ALA A 48 1.48 1.23 -14.33
C ALA A 48 2.41 0.11 -13.83
N MET A 49 3.02 0.27 -12.65
CA MET A 49 3.89 -0.74 -12.05
C MET A 49 3.12 -2.01 -11.64
N LEU A 50 1.97 -1.83 -10.99
CA LEU A 50 1.20 -2.94 -10.40
C LEU A 50 0.25 -3.58 -11.41
N TYR A 51 -0.27 -2.84 -12.39
CA TYR A 51 -1.24 -3.37 -13.35
C TYR A 51 -0.75 -3.31 -14.80
N GLY A 52 0.53 -3.04 -15.02
CA GLY A 52 1.17 -3.14 -16.33
C GLY A 52 1.47 -4.58 -16.75
N ASP A 53 1.99 -4.74 -17.96
CA ASP A 53 2.26 -6.07 -18.55
C ASP A 53 3.61 -6.69 -18.12
N LEU A 54 4.37 -6.00 -17.25
CA LEU A 54 5.67 -6.46 -16.77
C LEU A 54 5.52 -7.63 -15.78
N ALA A 55 6.51 -8.51 -15.69
CA ALA A 55 6.47 -9.66 -14.79
C ALA A 55 6.36 -9.22 -13.32
N GLU A 56 7.04 -8.12 -12.98
CA GLU A 56 7.06 -7.45 -11.69
C GLU A 56 5.66 -7.02 -11.22
N SER A 57 4.74 -6.76 -12.15
CA SER A 57 3.36 -6.42 -11.81
C SER A 57 2.65 -7.55 -11.06
N LYS A 58 3.04 -8.81 -11.28
CA LYS A 58 2.43 -9.99 -10.66
C LYS A 58 3.14 -10.42 -9.37
N GLU A 59 4.26 -9.77 -9.05
CA GLU A 59 5.02 -10.07 -7.85
C GLU A 59 4.36 -9.47 -6.61
N ARG A 60 4.49 -10.20 -5.50
CA ARG A 60 4.09 -9.71 -4.17
C ARG A 60 5.17 -8.86 -3.51
N GLU A 61 6.43 -9.07 -3.86
CA GLU A 61 7.57 -8.29 -3.36
C GLU A 61 8.13 -7.44 -4.50
N ILE A 62 8.15 -6.11 -4.33
CA ILE A 62 8.68 -5.18 -5.33
C ILE A 62 9.85 -4.42 -4.73
N ARG A 63 11.02 -4.57 -5.34
CA ARG A 63 12.23 -3.83 -4.94
C ARG A 63 12.24 -2.47 -5.63
N LEU A 64 12.41 -1.41 -4.85
CA LEU A 64 12.51 -0.05 -5.36
C LEU A 64 13.86 0.53 -4.96
N GLU A 65 14.63 0.97 -5.94
CA GLU A 65 15.90 1.68 -5.72
C GLU A 65 15.63 3.18 -5.49
N VAL A 66 14.92 3.50 -4.42
CA VAL A 66 14.63 4.89 -4.00
C VAL A 66 15.03 5.09 -2.53
N PRO A 67 15.52 6.27 -2.15
CA PRO A 67 15.83 6.56 -0.75
C PRO A 67 14.55 6.51 0.10
N VAL A 68 14.65 5.98 1.33
CA VAL A 68 13.50 5.92 2.26
C VAL A 68 13.06 7.30 2.73
N SER A 69 13.94 8.30 2.68
CA SER A 69 13.57 9.69 2.98
C SER A 69 12.63 10.23 1.89
N ALA A 70 11.35 10.35 2.21
CA ALA A 70 10.40 11.13 1.41
C ALA A 70 10.82 12.61 1.43
N PHE A 71 10.74 13.27 0.27
CA PHE A 71 11.05 14.69 0.08
C PHE A 71 10.12 15.61 0.89
#